data_AF-A0A1J3H7P3-F1
#
_entry.id   AF-A0A1J3H7P3-F1
#
_cell.length_a   1.000
_cell.length_b   1.000
_cell.length_c   1.000
_cell.angle_alpha   90.00
_cell.angle_beta   90.00
_cell.angle_gamma   90.00
#
_symmetry.space_group_name_H-M   'P 1'
#
loop_
_entity.id
_entity.type
_entity.pdbx_description
1 polymer ?
#
loop_
_entity_poly.entity_id
_entity_poly.type
_entity_poly.pdbx_seq_one_letter_code
_entity_poly.pdbx_strand_id
1 'polypeptide(L)'
;KCNEDLGYTVMVIFYDVEPSDIRKQAGDFGKVFRNTCKGKTSEVIRSWSEALTQVATIAGYHSSNSGNDAEMVEKIATDVS
;
A
#
# COMPACT_ATOMS: atom_id res chain seq x y z
N LYS A 1 12.31 -5.84 -0.44
CA LYS A 1 13.23 -6.92 -0.03
C LYS A 1 12.62 -8.31 -0.14
N CYS A 2 11.79 -8.86 0.77
CA CYS A 2 11.31 -10.26 0.56
C CYS A 2 10.62 -10.52 -0.80
N ASN A 3 9.85 -9.56 -1.33
CA ASN A 3 9.32 -9.64 -2.69
C ASN A 3 10.44 -9.71 -3.74
N GLU A 4 11.37 -8.75 -3.72
CA GLU A 4 12.47 -8.64 -4.70
C GLU A 4 13.53 -9.76 -4.56
N ASP A 5 13.86 -10.15 -3.34
CA ASP A 5 14.98 -11.03 -2.99
C ASP A 5 14.56 -12.51 -2.99
N LEU A 6 13.32 -12.81 -2.57
CA LEU A 6 12.81 -14.17 -2.42
C LEU A 6 11.67 -14.50 -3.40
N GLY A 7 11.25 -13.54 -4.22
CA GLY A 7 10.14 -13.73 -5.16
C GLY A 7 8.77 -13.87 -4.49
N TYR A 8 8.61 -13.37 -3.26
CA TYR A 8 7.33 -13.45 -2.56
C TYR A 8 6.28 -12.59 -3.25
N THR A 9 5.14 -13.20 -3.55
CA THR A 9 3.98 -12.49 -4.12
C THR A 9 3.44 -11.50 -3.09
N VAL A 10 3.20 -10.26 -3.52
CA VAL A 10 2.60 -9.21 -2.69
C VAL A 10 1.26 -8.83 -3.30
N MET A 11 0.19 -9.03 -2.55
CA MET A 11 -1.14 -8.52 -2.89
C MET A 11 -1.39 -7.20 -2.17
N VAL A 12 -1.99 -6.24 -2.87
CA VAL A 12 -2.23 -4.88 -2.35
C VAL A 12 -3.72 -4.59 -2.34
N ILE A 13 -4.19 -4.03 -1.22
CA ILE A 13 -5.57 -3.58 -1.04
C ILE A 13 -5.52 -2.09 -0.73
N PHE A 14 -6.11 -1.29 -1.61
CA PHE A 14 -6.29 0.14 -1.45
C PHE A 14 -7.70 0.39 -0.89
N TYR A 15 -7.77 0.54 0.43
CA TYR A 15 -9.03 0.75 1.14
C TYR A 15 -9.21 2.22 1.48
N ASP A 16 -10.18 2.87 0.84
CA ASP A 16 -10.53 4.28 0.99
C ASP A 16 -9.34 5.24 0.88
N VAL A 17 -8.39 4.87 0.02
CA VAL A 17 -7.17 5.62 -0.25
C VAL A 17 -6.83 5.54 -1.72
N GLU A 18 -6.43 6.67 -2.29
CA GLU A 18 -5.94 6.73 -3.66
C GLU A 18 -4.48 6.23 -3.70
N PRO A 19 -4.12 5.24 -4.54
CA PRO A 19 -2.74 4.78 -4.64
C PRO A 19 -1.75 5.90 -4.97
N SER A 20 -2.20 6.95 -5.67
CA SER A 20 -1.37 8.09 -5.99
C SER A 20 -0.89 8.86 -4.75
N ASP A 21 -1.71 8.92 -3.70
CA ASP A 21 -1.37 9.53 -2.41
C ASP A 21 -0.41 8.64 -1.61
N ILE A 22 -0.52 7.31 -1.73
CA ILE A 22 0.46 6.39 -1.15
C ILE A 22 1.81 6.52 -1.87
N ARG A 23 1.79 6.49 -3.22
CA ARG A 23 3.00 6.52 -4.06
C ARG A 23 3.83 7.78 -3.86
N LYS A 24 3.17 8.92 -3.68
CA LYS A 24 3.79 10.24 -3.50
C LYS A 24 3.87 10.66 -2.03
N GLN A 25 3.35 9.86 -1.12
CA GLN A 25 3.13 10.22 0.29
C GLN A 25 2.47 11.61 0.43
N ALA A 26 1.39 11.80 -0.32
CA ALA A 26 0.62 13.04 -0.47
C ALA A 26 -0.80 12.89 0.11
N GLY A 27 -1.63 13.94 -0.02
CA GLY A 27 -2.99 13.93 0.53
C GLY A 27 -3.03 13.73 2.04
N ASP A 28 -4.12 13.15 2.53
CA ASP A 28 -4.29 12.86 3.96
C ASP A 28 -3.38 11.72 4.43
N PHE A 29 -3.15 10.71 3.58
CA PHE A 29 -2.17 9.66 3.83
C PHE A 29 -0.77 10.25 4.13
N GLY A 30 -0.33 11.18 3.30
CA GLY A 30 0.93 11.89 3.43
C GLY A 30 1.04 12.75 4.68
N LYS A 31 -0.06 13.39 5.12
CA LYS A 31 -0.09 14.14 6.39
C LYS A 31 0.19 13.21 7.57
N VAL A 32 -0.47 12.06 7.62
CA VAL A 32 -0.25 11.06 8.67
C VAL A 32 1.17 10.47 8.57
N PHE A 33 1.63 10.12 7.38
CA PHE A 33 2.99 9.61 7.15
C PHE A 33 4.06 10.57 7.69
N ARG A 34 3.95 11.87 7.41
CA ARG A 34 4.88 12.88 7.95
C ARG A 34 4.86 12.96 9.47
N ASN A 35 3.68 12.83 10.10
CA ASN A 35 3.59 12.76 11.56
C ASN A 35 4.25 11.49 12.11
N THR A 36 4.02 10.33 11.49
CA THR A 36 4.66 9.05 11.85
C THR A 36 6.18 9.08 11.71
N CYS A 37 6.70 9.87 10.76
CA CYS A 37 8.13 10.07 10.56
C CYS A 37 8.81 10.93 11.64
N LYS A 38 8.05 11.64 12.50
CA LYS A 38 8.64 12.47 13.56
C LYS A 38 9.45 11.60 14.53
N GLY A 39 10.70 11.99 14.77
CA GLY A 39 11.62 11.26 15.65
C GLY A 39 12.21 9.98 15.04
N LYS A 40 11.98 9.70 13.75
CA LYS A 40 12.63 8.60 13.02
C LYS A 40 13.91 9.09 12.34
N THR A 41 14.85 8.18 12.10
CA THR A 41 16.07 8.48 11.35
C THR A 41 15.75 8.67 9.87
N SER A 42 16.59 9.41 9.17
CA SER A 42 16.47 9.61 7.71
C SER A 42 16.48 8.28 6.95
N GLU A 43 17.25 7.29 7.42
CA GLU A 43 17.32 5.96 6.82
C GLU A 43 15.98 5.21 6.92
N VAL A 44 15.33 5.26 8.09
CA VAL A 44 14.01 4.64 8.29
C VAL A 44 12.97 5.32 7.42
N ILE A 45 12.97 6.66 7.38
CA ILE A 45 12.02 7.44 6.56
C ILE A 45 12.20 7.11 5.08
N ARG A 46 13.45 7.06 4.59
CA ARG A 46 13.77 6.69 3.21
C ARG A 46 13.30 5.28 2.89
N SER A 47 13.60 4.31 3.75
CA SER A 47 13.19 2.92 3.56
C SER A 47 11.67 2.76 3.50
N TRP A 48 10.92 3.49 4.33
CA TRP A 48 9.46 3.46 4.29
C TRP A 48 8.89 4.14 3.05
N SER A 49 9.43 5.31 2.66
CA SER A 49 9.02 6.02 1.45
C SER A 49 9.23 5.17 0.20
N GLU A 50 10.40 4.54 0.06
CA GLU A 50 10.72 3.64 -1.05
C GLU A 50 9.76 2.44 -1.09
N ALA A 51 9.50 1.79 0.05
CA ALA A 51 8.58 0.66 0.11
C ALA A 51 7.14 1.05 -0.26
N LEU A 52 6.64 2.19 0.22
CA LEU A 52 5.31 2.69 -0.11
C LEU A 52 5.20 3.07 -1.59
N THR A 53 6.23 3.71 -2.15
CA THR A 53 6.29 4.03 -3.58
C THR A 53 6.28 2.75 -4.43
N GLN A 54 7.03 1.71 -4.06
CA GLN A 54 7.04 0.43 -4.75
C GLN A 54 5.68 -0.28 -4.68
N VAL A 55 5.12 -0.45 -3.48
CA VAL A 55 3.84 -1.16 -3.27
C VAL A 55 2.70 -0.48 -4.03
N ALA A 56 2.70 0.86 -4.11
CA ALA A 56 1.68 1.61 -4.85
C ALA A 56 1.79 1.49 -6.39
N THR A 57 2.80 0.79 -6.93
CA THR A 57 2.89 0.44 -8.36
C THR A 57 2.35 -0.95 -8.68
N ILE A 58 2.13 -1.78 -7.67
CA ILE A 58 1.59 -3.13 -7.83
C ILE A 58 0.08 -3.01 -8.10
N ALA A 59 -0.42 -3.75 -9.09
CA ALA A 59 -1.86 -3.86 -9.33
C ALA A 59 -2.53 -4.48 -8.10
N GLY A 60 -3.61 -3.86 -7.63
CA GLY A 60 -4.27 -4.26 -6.39
C GLY A 60 -5.78 -4.07 -6.44
N TYR A 61 -6.44 -4.44 -5.35
CA TYR A 61 -7.88 -4.26 -5.16
C TYR A 61 -8.15 -2.85 -4.64
N HIS A 62 -9.26 -2.26 -5.08
CA HIS A 62 -9.67 -0.92 -4.64
C HIS A 62 -11.08 -1.00 -4.07
N SER A 63 -11.28 -0.54 -2.84
CA SER A 63 -12.62 -0.51 -2.22
C SER A 63 -13.60 0.29 -3.09
N SER A 64 -13.13 1.38 -3.70
CA SER A 64 -13.92 2.24 -4.59
C SER A 64 -14.42 1.58 -5.87
N ASN A 65 -13.77 0.50 -6.32
CA ASN A 65 -14.17 -0.25 -7.52
C ASN A 65 -14.95 -1.54 -7.19
N SER A 66 -15.09 -1.88 -5.91
CA SER A 66 -15.87 -3.03 -5.45
C SER A 66 -17.32 -2.64 -5.19
N GLY A 67 -18.27 -3.55 -5.45
CA GLY A 67 -19.68 -3.32 -5.14
C GLY A 67 -19.92 -3.19 -3.63
N ASN A 68 -19.20 -3.99 -2.84
CA ASN A 68 -19.12 -3.93 -1.38
C ASN A 68 -17.90 -4.71 -0.88
N ASP A 69 -17.61 -4.58 0.43
CA ASP A 69 -16.49 -5.27 1.08
C ASP A 69 -16.57 -6.79 0.99
N ALA A 70 -17.78 -7.38 1.07
CA ALA A 70 -17.95 -8.83 1.03
C ALA A 70 -17.51 -9.41 -0.32
N GLU A 71 -17.90 -8.77 -1.43
CA GLU A 71 -17.49 -9.16 -2.77
C GLU A 71 -15.97 -9.00 -2.97
N MET A 72 -15.37 -7.94 -2.42
CA MET A 72 -13.92 -7.74 -2.50
C MET A 72 -13.18 -8.83 -1.72
N VAL A 73 -13.63 -9.14 -0.49
CA VAL A 73 -13.05 -10.20 0.35
C VAL A 73 -13.19 -11.56 -0.31
N GLU A 74 -14.34 -11.88 -0.92
CA GLU A 74 -14.55 -13.13 -1.64
C GLU A 74 -13.58 -13.29 -2.83
N LYS A 75 -13.39 -12.22 -3.62
CA LYS A 75 -12.41 -12.20 -4.72
C LYS A 75 -10.98 -12.41 -4.20
N ILE A 76 -10.59 -11.69 -3.15
CA ILE A 76 -9.26 -11.84 -2.55
C ILE A 76 -9.05 -13.27 -2.02
N ALA A 77 -10.04 -13.84 -1.32
CA ALA A 77 -9.95 -15.20 -0.80
C ALA A 77 -9.82 -16.24 -1.92
N THR A 78 -10.51 -16.02 -3.04
CA THR A 78 -10.41 -16.88 -4.23
C THR A 78 -9.03 -16.77 -4.88
N ASP A 79 -8.48 -15.56 -5.02
CA ASP A 79 -7.19 -15.33 -5.66
C ASP A 79 -5.98 -15.80 -4.81
N VAL A 80 -6.17 -15.95 -3.49
CA VAL A 80 -5.16 -16.48 -2.56
C VAL A 80 -5.14 -18.01 -2.49
N SER A 81 -6.28 -18.67 -2.79
CA SER A 81 -6.47 -20.12 -2.62
C SER A 81 -5.70 -20.94 -3.66
#